data_AF-A0A6C0LME3-F1
#
_entry.id   AF-A0A6C0LME3-F1
#
_cell.length_a   1.000
_cell.length_b   1.000
_cell.length_c   1.000
_cell.angle_alpha   90.00
_cell.angle_beta   90.00
_cell.angle_gamma   90.00
#
_symmetry.space_group_name_H-M   'P 1'
#
loop_
_entity.id
_entity.type
_entity.pdbx_description
1 polymer ?
#
loop_
_entity_poly.entity_id
_entity_poly.type
_entity_poly.pdbx_seq_one_letter_code
_entity_poly.pdbx_strand_id
1 'polypeptide(L)'
;MLRYLTNDVCSAKFKPSETNAFLTKCNASLYKKATGNTKLFLYKRCLFMTFDEYATEKVHINNNMCCRVLDSVNETAMKDAIRTELEHIRGNLLRPSYLKIPLPIYVMVAKKLETINNDDVFNGNYTVVIYIPNLFNYNGDGSEYTLFPSLDAFSKQNRWMELMTSKSSKFLEIMEIGSTKDRGDKIIKQNYLKTDLTASCFNMGCVSAEKESLLIPSYSTNEAELSLSVENLSPYYPKKCLKTPYYNKHMMEFSPDDEKRFRGTGDVLADNFDAIKHCSPENIKKYEGEAKKDKERFDIFLCKQLDVCKKYEGKGDDPEYDNDYDRIICKNNDKKKVEMLLSDFYRKHLESGTDKENYSADYNDNILKELAFRKSKYPGPGKIQEIVFSMFLLNEALFESDLFCYMPWRNILLKQEYVMNEGEAVEIDKRPLKSFDGVFEMKFSANGYLTIYRNGNPYSQVPNQRRGYRCYTKRVLTFENMSLVIHGYDEHNNYDQRGYITLPLQAMQISPASVILSNSGKLMLYDLGINRRM
;
A
#
# COMPACT_ATOMS: atom_id res chain seq x y z
N MET A 1 -16.58 19.23 -1.62
CA MET A 1 -17.13 18.60 -0.38
C MET A 1 -17.02 17.09 -0.54
N LEU A 2 -16.09 16.44 0.18
CA LEU A 2 -16.07 14.98 0.32
C LEU A 2 -17.34 14.54 1.05
N ARG A 3 -18.46 14.46 0.33
CA ARG A 3 -19.71 13.88 0.81
C ARG A 3 -19.50 12.39 0.90
N TYR A 4 -18.80 11.94 1.95
CA TYR A 4 -19.06 10.61 2.49
C TYR A 4 -20.56 10.60 2.77
N LEU A 5 -21.33 9.89 1.93
CA LEU A 5 -22.78 9.84 1.97
C LEU A 5 -23.25 9.85 3.43
N THR A 6 -23.92 10.95 3.78
CA THR A 6 -24.44 11.28 5.10
C THR A 6 -25.27 10.13 5.63
N ASN A 7 -24.65 9.29 6.45
CA ASN A 7 -25.35 8.45 7.38
C ASN A 7 -25.38 9.27 8.68
N ASP A 8 -26.57 9.64 9.17
CA ASP A 8 -26.74 10.45 10.39
C ASP A 8 -26.05 9.82 11.61
N VAL A 9 -25.79 8.51 11.55
CA VAL A 9 -24.99 7.78 12.53
C VAL A 9 -23.55 8.27 12.55
N CYS A 10 -22.94 8.66 11.43
CA CYS A 10 -21.58 9.22 11.35
C CYS A 10 -21.41 10.56 12.07
N SER A 11 -22.49 11.32 12.24
CA SER A 11 -22.48 12.68 12.80
C SER A 11 -22.64 12.75 14.33
N ALA A 12 -22.79 11.62 15.03
CA ALA A 12 -22.98 11.61 16.49
C ALA A 12 -21.65 11.64 17.29
N LYS A 13 -21.64 12.36 18.42
CA LYS A 13 -20.48 12.48 19.34
C LYS A 13 -20.27 11.17 20.11
N PHE A 14 -19.04 10.63 20.13
CA PHE A 14 -18.65 9.41 20.86
C PHE A 14 -17.22 9.48 21.39
N LYS A 15 -16.93 8.65 22.41
CA LYS A 15 -15.62 8.60 23.07
C LYS A 15 -14.58 7.84 22.23
N PRO A 16 -13.28 8.19 22.30
CA PRO A 16 -12.19 7.50 21.58
C PRO A 16 -12.11 5.98 21.80
N SER A 17 -12.66 5.48 22.91
CA SER A 17 -12.75 4.05 23.21
C SER A 17 -13.80 3.28 22.39
N GLU A 18 -14.69 3.98 21.68
CA GLU A 18 -15.84 3.39 20.96
C GLU A 18 -15.67 3.41 19.42
N THR A 19 -14.52 3.91 18.96
CA THR A 19 -14.16 4.20 17.56
C THR A 19 -14.42 3.02 16.61
N ASN A 20 -14.03 1.78 16.96
CA ASN A 20 -14.23 0.60 16.10
C ASN A 20 -15.71 0.22 15.93
N ALA A 21 -16.50 0.24 17.02
CA ALA A 21 -17.92 -0.12 16.98
C ALA A 21 -18.75 0.95 16.23
N PHE A 22 -18.31 2.21 16.30
CA PHE A 22 -18.97 3.35 15.68
C PHE A 22 -18.69 3.46 14.18
N LEU A 23 -17.45 3.26 13.74
CA LEU A 23 -17.08 3.26 12.31
C LEU A 23 -17.77 2.16 11.53
N THR A 24 -17.93 0.99 12.17
CA THR A 24 -18.70 -0.14 11.64
C THR A 24 -20.17 0.24 11.42
N LYS A 25 -20.72 1.17 12.20
CA LYS A 25 -22.10 1.69 12.04
C LYS A 25 -22.20 2.83 11.02
N CYS A 26 -21.23 3.73 10.98
CA CYS A 26 -21.20 4.91 10.10
C CYS A 26 -21.19 4.54 8.60
N ASN A 27 -20.41 3.54 8.18
CA ASN A 27 -20.44 3.02 6.80
C ASN A 27 -20.83 1.55 6.74
N ALA A 28 -21.75 1.15 7.65
CA ALA A 28 -22.26 -0.21 7.74
C ALA A 28 -22.71 -0.73 6.38
N SER A 29 -23.40 0.05 5.54
CA SER A 29 -23.91 -0.42 4.24
C SER A 29 -22.80 -1.01 3.34
N LEU A 30 -21.69 -0.30 3.11
CA LEU A 30 -20.64 -0.72 2.17
C LEU A 30 -19.66 -1.71 2.78
N TYR A 31 -19.19 -1.43 4.00
CA TYR A 31 -18.32 -2.36 4.74
C TYR A 31 -19.06 -3.68 4.95
N LYS A 32 -20.34 -3.67 5.32
CA LYS A 32 -21.18 -4.88 5.37
C LYS A 32 -21.44 -5.44 3.98
N LYS A 33 -21.71 -4.69 2.90
CA LYS A 33 -21.84 -5.31 1.56
C LYS A 33 -20.56 -6.00 1.08
N ALA A 34 -19.41 -5.37 1.25
CA ALA A 34 -18.11 -5.83 0.79
C ALA A 34 -17.48 -6.90 1.71
N THR A 35 -17.63 -6.76 3.03
CA THR A 35 -17.01 -7.64 4.05
C THR A 35 -18.02 -8.49 4.83
N GLY A 36 -19.34 -8.28 4.68
CA GLY A 36 -20.37 -8.95 5.47
C GLY A 36 -21.80 -8.97 4.89
N ASN A 37 -22.02 -9.50 3.68
CA ASN A 37 -23.29 -10.15 3.28
C ASN A 37 -23.20 -10.94 1.97
N THR A 38 -22.02 -11.02 1.34
CA THR A 38 -21.66 -12.07 0.37
C THR A 38 -20.32 -12.72 0.68
N LYS A 39 -19.53 -12.14 1.61
CA LYS A 39 -18.12 -12.45 1.86
C LYS A 39 -17.22 -12.26 0.63
N LEU A 40 -17.53 -11.40 -0.36
CA LEU A 40 -16.67 -11.23 -1.54
C LEU A 40 -15.22 -10.92 -1.15
N PHE A 41 -15.04 -10.08 -0.15
CA PHE A 41 -13.73 -9.73 0.38
C PHE A 41 -13.56 -10.16 1.83
N LEU A 42 -12.48 -10.88 2.09
CA LEU A 42 -12.02 -11.27 3.42
C LEU A 42 -10.90 -10.31 3.82
N TYR A 43 -11.25 -9.24 4.52
CA TYR A 43 -10.33 -8.16 4.89
C TYR A 43 -9.07 -8.67 5.59
N LYS A 44 -7.93 -8.15 5.16
CA LYS A 44 -6.61 -8.52 5.69
C LYS A 44 -6.02 -7.40 6.52
N ARG A 45 -5.78 -6.22 5.93
CA ARG A 45 -5.11 -5.10 6.60
C ARG A 45 -5.20 -3.78 5.83
N CYS A 46 -4.73 -2.72 6.48
CA CYS A 46 -4.46 -1.42 5.89
C CYS A 46 -3.04 -1.34 5.35
N LEU A 47 -2.89 -0.56 4.28
CA LEU A 47 -1.62 -0.19 3.67
C LEU A 47 -1.58 1.33 3.54
N PHE A 48 -0.54 1.94 4.09
CA PHE A 48 -0.35 3.39 4.12
C PHE A 48 0.88 3.77 3.34
N MET A 49 0.72 4.65 2.36
CA MET A 49 1.77 5.07 1.43
C MET A 49 1.80 6.59 1.33
N THR A 50 2.95 7.14 1.01
CA THR A 50 3.11 8.52 0.58
C THR A 50 2.55 8.70 -0.83
N PHE A 51 2.25 9.94 -1.22
CA PHE A 51 1.86 10.21 -2.62
C PHE A 51 2.94 9.76 -3.60
N ASP A 52 4.21 10.01 -3.31
CA ASP A 52 5.32 9.63 -4.21
C ASP A 52 5.44 8.11 -4.33
N GLU A 53 5.30 7.36 -3.23
CA GLU A 53 5.28 5.88 -3.24
C GLU A 53 4.16 5.32 -4.12
N TYR A 54 3.00 5.99 -4.16
CA TYR A 54 1.87 5.61 -4.99
C TYR A 54 2.02 6.05 -6.44
N ALA A 55 2.19 7.35 -6.69
CA ALA A 55 2.09 7.95 -8.01
C ALA A 55 3.39 7.83 -8.83
N THR A 56 4.54 8.05 -8.18
CA THR A 56 5.85 8.15 -8.85
C THR A 56 6.61 6.83 -8.80
N GLU A 57 6.81 6.30 -7.60
CA GLU A 57 7.62 5.09 -7.35
C GLU A 57 6.80 3.80 -7.61
N LYS A 58 5.46 3.89 -7.57
CA LYS A 58 4.52 2.78 -7.77
C LYS A 58 4.84 1.54 -6.93
N VAL A 59 5.20 1.70 -5.66
CA VAL A 59 5.66 0.61 -4.77
C VAL A 59 4.61 -0.49 -4.55
N HIS A 60 3.33 -0.14 -4.74
CA HIS A 60 2.20 -1.06 -4.69
C HIS A 60 2.09 -1.93 -5.94
N ILE A 61 2.79 -1.62 -7.03
CA ILE A 61 2.82 -2.43 -8.25
C ILE A 61 4.06 -3.32 -8.23
N ASN A 62 3.88 -4.60 -8.50
CA ASN A 62 4.99 -5.52 -8.68
C ASN A 62 4.95 -6.11 -10.09
N ASN A 63 5.83 -5.60 -10.95
CA ASN A 63 5.89 -5.97 -12.36
C ASN A 63 6.31 -7.42 -12.60
N ASN A 64 6.87 -8.11 -11.60
CA ASN A 64 7.27 -9.52 -11.75
C ASN A 64 6.10 -10.48 -11.52
N MET A 65 5.02 -10.04 -10.85
CA MET A 65 3.83 -10.87 -10.62
C MET A 65 2.65 -10.39 -11.45
N CYS A 66 1.60 -11.20 -11.52
CA CYS A 66 0.33 -10.73 -12.06
C CYS A 66 -0.28 -9.68 -11.12
N CYS A 67 -0.17 -8.43 -11.55
CA CYS A 67 -0.72 -7.24 -10.91
C CYS A 67 -1.56 -6.48 -11.94
N ARG A 68 -2.87 -6.37 -11.71
CA ARG A 68 -3.80 -5.70 -12.63
C ARG A 68 -4.48 -4.55 -11.92
N VAL A 69 -4.36 -3.36 -12.49
CA VAL A 69 -4.99 -2.15 -11.98
C VAL A 69 -6.27 -1.90 -12.78
N LEU A 70 -7.39 -1.85 -12.09
CA LEU A 70 -8.68 -1.46 -12.63
C LEU A 70 -8.98 -0.06 -12.11
N ASP A 71 -8.79 0.92 -12.97
CA ASP A 71 -9.04 2.31 -12.65
C ASP A 71 -10.52 2.63 -12.72
N SER A 72 -11.03 3.31 -11.70
CA SER A 72 -12.37 3.89 -11.71
C SER A 72 -13.53 2.88 -11.81
N VAL A 73 -13.53 1.88 -10.93
CA VAL A 73 -14.57 0.85 -10.85
C VAL A 73 -15.70 1.30 -9.93
N ASN A 74 -16.94 1.28 -10.40
CA ASN A 74 -18.11 1.56 -9.56
C ASN A 74 -18.32 0.45 -8.52
N GLU A 75 -18.77 0.81 -7.31
CA GLU A 75 -19.08 -0.14 -6.23
C GLU A 75 -19.96 -1.31 -6.68
N THR A 76 -21.04 -1.03 -7.42
CA THR A 76 -22.03 -2.05 -7.83
C THR A 76 -21.48 -2.99 -8.90
N ALA A 77 -20.54 -2.52 -9.72
CA ALA A 77 -19.90 -3.28 -10.78
C ALA A 77 -18.63 -4.01 -10.31
N MET A 78 -18.20 -3.82 -9.06
CA MET A 78 -16.88 -4.27 -8.59
C MET A 78 -16.67 -5.78 -8.73
N LYS A 79 -17.67 -6.59 -8.38
CA LYS A 79 -17.59 -8.06 -8.55
C LYS A 79 -17.44 -8.45 -10.02
N ASP A 80 -18.22 -7.82 -10.89
CA ASP A 80 -18.24 -8.12 -12.32
C ASP A 80 -16.96 -7.66 -13.02
N ALA A 81 -16.41 -6.51 -12.62
CA ALA A 81 -15.12 -6.02 -13.11
C ALA A 81 -13.98 -6.98 -12.73
N ILE A 82 -13.95 -7.43 -11.46
CA ILE A 82 -12.95 -8.43 -11.00
C ILE A 82 -13.14 -9.74 -11.76
N ARG A 83 -14.37 -10.23 -11.90
CA ARG A 83 -14.66 -11.47 -12.66
C ARG A 83 -14.16 -11.37 -14.10
N THR A 84 -14.52 -10.30 -14.80
CA THR A 84 -14.13 -10.07 -16.20
C THR A 84 -12.62 -10.06 -16.35
N GLU A 85 -11.91 -9.39 -15.44
CA GLU A 85 -10.45 -9.35 -15.48
C GLU A 85 -9.82 -10.73 -15.21
N LEU A 86 -10.36 -11.49 -14.27
CA LEU A 86 -9.90 -12.86 -14.00
C LEU A 86 -10.15 -13.79 -15.19
N GLU A 87 -11.33 -13.72 -15.82
CA GLU A 87 -11.64 -14.48 -17.03
C GLU A 87 -10.70 -14.10 -18.19
N HIS A 88 -10.40 -12.82 -18.36
CA HIS A 88 -9.42 -12.35 -19.34
C HIS A 88 -8.01 -12.89 -19.06
N ILE A 89 -7.56 -12.88 -17.79
CA ILE A 89 -6.28 -13.48 -17.40
C ILE A 89 -6.27 -14.96 -17.78
N ARG A 90 -7.29 -15.74 -17.39
CA ARG A 90 -7.38 -17.18 -17.69
C ARG A 90 -7.40 -17.45 -19.21
N GLY A 91 -8.22 -16.71 -19.95
CA GLY A 91 -8.50 -16.99 -21.36
C GLY A 91 -7.43 -16.49 -22.33
N ASN A 92 -6.74 -15.40 -22.00
CA ASN A 92 -5.88 -14.69 -22.96
C ASN A 92 -4.43 -14.54 -22.51
N LEU A 93 -4.16 -14.41 -21.21
CA LEU A 93 -2.85 -14.05 -20.70
C LEU A 93 -2.12 -15.23 -20.06
N LEU A 94 -2.85 -16.20 -19.50
CA LEU A 94 -2.29 -17.34 -18.78
C LEU A 94 -1.76 -18.41 -19.74
N ARG A 95 -0.51 -18.82 -19.52
CA ARG A 95 0.15 -19.89 -20.26
C ARG A 95 0.58 -20.99 -19.32
N PRO A 96 0.31 -22.27 -19.69
CA PRO A 96 -0.48 -22.71 -20.83
C PRO A 96 -1.98 -22.42 -20.65
N SER A 97 -2.73 -22.31 -21.75
CA SER A 97 -4.14 -21.86 -21.75
C SER A 97 -5.12 -22.80 -21.04
N TYR A 98 -4.69 -24.01 -20.68
CA TYR A 98 -5.48 -24.94 -19.87
C TYR A 98 -5.35 -24.71 -18.36
N LEU A 99 -4.43 -23.85 -17.92
CA LEU A 99 -4.28 -23.56 -16.51
C LEU A 99 -5.49 -22.80 -15.97
N LYS A 100 -5.81 -23.10 -14.71
CA LYS A 100 -6.73 -22.32 -13.90
C LYS A 100 -5.94 -21.27 -13.12
N ILE A 101 -6.62 -20.25 -12.63
CA ILE A 101 -5.97 -19.18 -11.87
C ILE A 101 -5.58 -19.72 -10.48
N PRO A 102 -4.31 -19.62 -10.09
CA PRO A 102 -3.86 -20.13 -8.81
C PRO A 102 -4.27 -19.22 -7.65
N LEU A 103 -4.81 -19.82 -6.59
CA LEU A 103 -5.11 -19.14 -5.33
C LEU A 103 -3.88 -19.06 -4.42
N PRO A 104 -3.80 -18.08 -3.49
CA PRO A 104 -4.78 -17.02 -3.20
C PRO A 104 -4.76 -15.84 -4.18
N ILE A 105 -5.85 -15.05 -4.21
CA ILE A 105 -5.93 -13.78 -4.95
C ILE A 105 -6.17 -12.65 -3.96
N TYR A 106 -5.34 -11.61 -4.00
CA TYR A 106 -5.48 -10.45 -3.15
C TYR A 106 -5.99 -9.26 -3.94
N VAL A 107 -6.78 -8.41 -3.29
CA VAL A 107 -7.38 -7.23 -3.92
C VAL A 107 -7.16 -6.03 -3.01
N MET A 108 -6.49 -5.00 -3.51
CA MET A 108 -6.44 -3.67 -2.88
C MET A 108 -7.57 -2.82 -3.41
N VAL A 109 -8.26 -2.10 -2.53
CA VAL A 109 -9.32 -1.17 -2.89
C VAL A 109 -9.05 0.16 -2.21
N ALA A 110 -9.15 1.24 -2.99
CA ALA A 110 -9.12 2.62 -2.54
C ALA A 110 -10.25 3.41 -3.20
N LYS A 111 -10.87 4.35 -2.48
CA LYS A 111 -11.74 5.36 -3.10
C LYS A 111 -10.92 6.28 -3.98
N LYS A 112 -11.37 6.53 -5.21
CA LYS A 112 -10.69 7.45 -6.13
C LYS A 112 -11.25 8.85 -5.97
N LEU A 113 -10.40 9.80 -5.58
CA LEU A 113 -10.73 11.22 -5.62
C LEU A 113 -10.36 11.80 -6.97
N GLU A 114 -11.29 12.57 -7.53
CA GLU A 114 -11.11 13.29 -8.78
C GLU A 114 -11.27 14.78 -8.52
N THR A 115 -10.37 15.58 -9.10
CA THR A 115 -10.43 17.04 -9.01
C THR A 115 -11.36 17.56 -10.09
N ILE A 116 -12.52 18.07 -9.68
CA ILE A 116 -13.55 18.63 -10.55
C ILE A 116 -13.76 20.08 -10.11
N ASN A 117 -13.54 21.05 -11.01
CA ASN A 117 -13.68 22.49 -10.71
C ASN A 117 -12.86 22.95 -9.47
N ASN A 118 -11.61 22.49 -9.34
CA ASN A 118 -10.73 22.74 -8.19
C ASN A 118 -11.19 22.14 -6.85
N ASP A 119 -12.17 21.24 -6.88
CA ASP A 119 -12.63 20.49 -5.72
C ASP A 119 -12.33 19.00 -5.88
N ASP A 120 -11.74 18.40 -4.86
CA ASP A 120 -11.57 16.95 -4.80
C ASP A 120 -12.89 16.29 -4.35
N VAL A 121 -13.42 15.44 -5.23
CA VAL A 121 -14.71 14.78 -5.04
C VAL A 121 -14.56 13.28 -5.23
N PHE A 122 -15.19 12.53 -4.33
CA PHE A 122 -15.44 11.11 -4.54
C PHE A 122 -16.76 10.97 -5.31
N ASN A 123 -16.70 10.48 -6.55
CA ASN A 123 -17.87 10.28 -7.41
C ASN A 123 -18.41 8.84 -7.39
N GLY A 124 -18.03 8.02 -6.41
CA GLY A 124 -18.47 6.63 -6.29
C GLY A 124 -17.55 5.59 -6.96
N ASN A 125 -16.42 6.03 -7.52
CA ASN A 125 -15.48 5.16 -8.23
C ASN A 125 -14.28 4.78 -7.35
N TYR A 126 -13.81 3.54 -7.53
CA TYR A 126 -12.73 2.95 -6.76
C TYR A 126 -11.54 2.63 -7.67
N THR A 127 -10.34 2.74 -7.13
CA THR A 127 -9.16 2.08 -7.70
C THR A 127 -9.07 0.69 -7.09
N VAL A 128 -9.05 -0.33 -7.95
CA VAL A 128 -8.97 -1.74 -7.55
C VAL A 128 -7.70 -2.33 -8.13
N VAL A 129 -6.85 -2.93 -7.29
CA VAL A 129 -5.64 -3.62 -7.75
C VAL A 129 -5.70 -5.09 -7.39
N ILE A 130 -5.62 -5.96 -8.39
CA ILE A 130 -5.68 -7.41 -8.25
C ILE A 130 -4.25 -7.96 -8.26
N TYR A 131 -3.91 -8.77 -7.27
CA TYR A 131 -2.64 -9.48 -7.17
C TYR A 131 -2.89 -10.98 -7.17
N ILE A 132 -2.19 -11.68 -8.07
CA ILE A 132 -2.17 -13.14 -8.11
C ILE A 132 -0.71 -13.56 -7.88
N PRO A 133 -0.31 -13.79 -6.61
CA PRO A 133 1.08 -14.05 -6.25
C PRO A 133 1.68 -15.25 -6.96
N ASN A 134 0.83 -16.21 -7.34
CA ASN A 134 1.27 -17.45 -7.95
C ASN A 134 1.48 -17.38 -9.47
N LEU A 135 1.35 -16.18 -10.05
CA LEU A 135 1.57 -15.92 -11.46
C LEU A 135 2.73 -14.96 -11.66
N PHE A 136 3.75 -15.43 -12.38
CA PHE A 136 4.90 -14.66 -12.83
C PHE A 136 4.60 -13.99 -14.17
N ASN A 137 4.92 -12.69 -14.27
CA ASN A 137 4.87 -11.94 -15.51
C ASN A 137 6.03 -12.34 -16.41
N TYR A 138 5.78 -13.24 -17.35
CA TYR A 138 6.82 -13.88 -18.14
C TYR A 138 7.58 -12.90 -19.03
N ASN A 139 6.85 -12.02 -19.71
CA ASN A 139 7.40 -11.04 -20.65
C ASN A 139 7.76 -9.70 -19.98
N GLY A 140 7.43 -9.52 -18.69
CA GLY A 140 7.67 -8.28 -17.95
C GLY A 140 6.71 -7.12 -18.28
N ASP A 141 5.92 -7.26 -19.34
CA ASP A 141 4.95 -6.25 -19.82
C ASP A 141 3.49 -6.57 -19.47
N GLY A 142 3.22 -7.72 -18.84
CA GLY A 142 1.89 -8.15 -18.44
C GLY A 142 1.04 -8.75 -19.56
N SER A 143 1.65 -9.03 -20.73
CA SER A 143 0.99 -9.72 -21.86
C SER A 143 0.84 -11.22 -21.64
N GLU A 144 1.69 -11.80 -20.80
CA GLU A 144 1.77 -13.25 -20.59
C GLU A 144 2.15 -13.57 -19.16
N TYR A 145 1.34 -14.43 -18.53
CA TYR A 145 1.57 -14.93 -17.19
C TYR A 145 1.76 -16.44 -17.21
N THR A 146 2.71 -16.92 -16.42
CA THR A 146 2.92 -18.36 -16.19
C THR A 146 3.14 -18.61 -14.70
N LEU A 147 3.18 -19.87 -14.30
CA LEU A 147 3.61 -20.24 -12.96
C LEU A 147 5.10 -19.95 -12.79
N PHE A 148 5.57 -19.78 -11.56
CA PHE A 148 6.92 -19.29 -11.31
C PHE A 148 7.99 -20.10 -12.03
N PRO A 149 8.91 -19.46 -12.75
CA PRO A 149 9.93 -20.18 -13.50
C PRO A 149 11.09 -20.69 -12.66
N SER A 150 11.21 -20.19 -11.44
CA SER A 150 12.26 -20.60 -10.51
C SER A 150 11.86 -20.31 -9.08
N LEU A 151 12.59 -20.92 -8.15
CA LEU A 151 12.43 -20.68 -6.73
C LEU A 151 12.81 -19.24 -6.34
N ASP A 152 13.78 -18.64 -7.02
CA ASP A 152 14.16 -17.25 -6.78
C ASP A 152 13.04 -16.28 -7.16
N ALA A 153 12.42 -16.49 -8.34
CA ALA A 153 11.26 -15.71 -8.77
C ALA A 153 10.10 -15.83 -7.77
N PHE A 154 9.82 -17.06 -7.33
CA PHE A 154 8.87 -17.33 -6.27
C PHE A 154 9.20 -16.57 -4.98
N SER A 155 10.42 -16.71 -4.49
CA SER A 155 10.86 -16.16 -3.20
C SER A 155 10.76 -14.64 -3.18
N LYS A 156 11.14 -13.97 -4.28
CA LYS A 156 11.04 -12.51 -4.41
C LYS A 156 9.58 -12.04 -4.38
N GLN A 157 8.70 -12.70 -5.12
CA GLN A 157 7.28 -12.36 -5.14
C GLN A 157 6.61 -12.62 -3.78
N ASN A 158 6.87 -13.76 -3.17
CA ASN A 158 6.32 -14.08 -1.87
C ASN A 158 6.84 -13.16 -0.77
N ARG A 159 8.10 -12.75 -0.81
CA ARG A 159 8.62 -11.74 0.12
C ARG A 159 7.88 -10.41 -0.04
N TRP A 160 7.59 -9.98 -1.27
CA TRP A 160 6.78 -8.79 -1.51
C TRP A 160 5.35 -8.96 -0.99
N MET A 161 4.70 -10.09 -1.26
CA MET A 161 3.37 -10.37 -0.72
C MET A 161 3.34 -10.45 0.80
N GLU A 162 4.38 -11.02 1.41
CA GLU A 162 4.52 -11.07 2.86
C GLU A 162 4.62 -9.65 3.42
N LEU A 163 5.40 -8.77 2.79
CA LEU A 163 5.45 -7.35 3.15
C LEU A 163 4.06 -6.69 3.07
N MET A 164 3.28 -6.99 2.03
CA MET A 164 1.95 -6.42 1.79
C MET A 164 0.82 -7.05 2.61
N THR A 165 0.96 -8.27 3.12
CA THR A 165 -0.16 -9.02 3.71
C THR A 165 0.07 -9.48 5.14
N SER A 166 1.33 -9.59 5.59
CA SER A 166 1.66 -10.02 6.95
C SER A 166 1.34 -8.95 7.96
N LYS A 167 0.53 -9.25 8.99
CA LYS A 167 0.27 -8.32 10.11
C LYS A 167 1.52 -7.91 10.87
N SER A 168 2.63 -8.62 10.72
CA SER A 168 3.91 -8.29 11.36
C SER A 168 4.75 -7.32 10.53
N SER A 169 4.41 -7.09 9.25
CA SER A 169 5.14 -6.18 8.38
C SER A 169 4.80 -4.73 8.71
N LYS A 170 5.81 -4.02 9.24
CA LYS A 170 5.76 -2.59 9.60
C LYS A 170 5.99 -1.66 8.41
N PHE A 171 6.40 -2.18 7.25
CA PHE A 171 6.83 -1.38 6.09
C PHE A 171 5.73 -0.42 5.59
N LEU A 172 4.48 -0.86 5.62
CA LEU A 172 3.31 -0.07 5.21
C LEU A 172 2.31 0.12 6.35
N GLU A 173 2.79 0.04 7.59
CA GLU A 173 1.99 0.42 8.75
C GLU A 173 1.99 1.93 8.92
N ILE A 174 0.90 2.41 9.49
CA ILE A 174 0.86 3.77 9.98
C ILE A 174 1.83 3.90 11.14
N MET A 175 2.79 4.79 10.97
CA MET A 175 3.87 4.94 11.94
C MET A 175 3.30 5.37 13.30
N GLU A 176 3.73 4.72 14.38
CA GLU A 176 3.33 5.08 15.73
C GLU A 176 4.22 6.21 16.24
N ILE A 177 3.60 7.30 16.70
CA ILE A 177 4.32 8.36 17.37
C ILE A 177 4.42 8.00 18.86
N GLY A 178 5.67 7.89 19.32
CA GLY A 178 6.02 7.90 20.74
C GLY A 178 6.61 9.27 21.05
N SER A 179 5.88 10.04 21.86
CA SER A 179 6.42 11.19 22.59
C SER A 179 7.75 10.80 23.22
N THR A 180 8.73 11.69 23.11
CA THR A 180 10.08 11.53 23.65
C THR A 180 10.15 11.42 25.17
N LYS A 181 9.03 11.49 25.93
CA LYS A 181 9.07 11.31 27.39
C LYS A 181 7.94 10.52 28.08
N ASP A 182 6.78 10.25 27.46
CA ASP A 182 5.68 9.58 28.21
C ASP A 182 5.06 8.38 27.48
N ARG A 183 5.46 7.17 27.93
CA ARG A 183 4.84 5.88 27.57
C ARG A 183 3.65 5.55 28.48
N GLY A 184 2.67 6.45 28.56
CA GLY A 184 1.42 6.20 29.28
C GLY A 184 0.34 5.65 28.35
N ASP A 185 -0.39 4.61 28.78
CA ASP A 185 -1.58 4.06 28.09
C ASP A 185 -2.68 5.11 27.78
N LYS A 186 -2.60 6.30 28.39
CA LYS A 186 -3.50 7.43 28.11
C LYS A 186 -3.15 8.18 26.81
N ILE A 187 -1.89 8.25 26.39
CA ILE A 187 -1.46 9.01 25.18
C ILE A 187 -1.53 8.13 23.93
N ILE A 188 -1.29 6.83 24.04
CA ILE A 188 -1.51 5.86 22.94
C ILE A 188 -2.97 5.90 22.46
N LYS A 189 -3.91 6.31 23.33
CA LYS A 189 -5.34 6.52 23.03
C LYS A 189 -5.67 7.84 22.32
N GLN A 190 -4.69 8.71 22.04
CA GLN A 190 -4.89 10.04 21.46
C GLN A 190 -4.10 10.31 20.17
N ASN A 191 -3.61 9.28 19.48
CA ASN A 191 -3.08 9.48 18.13
C ASN A 191 -4.26 9.63 17.13
N TYR A 192 -4.77 10.87 17.01
CA TYR A 192 -5.92 11.19 16.17
C TYR A 192 -5.65 10.88 14.70
N LEU A 193 -4.48 11.26 14.16
CA LEU A 193 -4.15 10.96 12.76
C LEU A 193 -4.09 9.45 12.48
N LYS A 194 -3.48 8.67 13.39
CA LYS A 194 -3.45 7.21 13.28
C LYS A 194 -4.85 6.62 13.26
N THR A 195 -5.68 7.07 14.17
CA THR A 195 -7.08 6.66 14.29
C THR A 195 -7.84 6.98 13.02
N ASP A 196 -7.64 8.18 12.50
CA ASP A 196 -8.30 8.71 11.32
C ASP A 196 -7.91 7.99 10.03
N LEU A 197 -6.62 7.78 9.80
CA LEU A 197 -6.13 7.05 8.64
C LEU A 197 -6.54 5.57 8.71
N THR A 198 -6.52 4.96 9.89
CA THR A 198 -7.04 3.60 10.10
C THR A 198 -8.54 3.53 9.80
N ALA A 199 -9.30 4.55 10.18
CA ALA A 199 -10.71 4.65 9.87
C ALA A 199 -10.97 4.84 8.37
N SER A 200 -10.21 5.70 7.70
CA SER A 200 -10.23 5.84 6.24
C SER A 200 -9.95 4.51 5.53
N CYS A 201 -8.98 3.74 6.02
CA CYS A 201 -8.73 2.40 5.52
C CYS A 201 -9.91 1.46 5.74
N PHE A 202 -10.51 1.41 6.93
CA PHE A 202 -11.71 0.57 7.11
C PHE A 202 -12.88 1.02 6.22
N ASN A 203 -12.86 2.28 5.79
CA ASN A 203 -13.79 2.87 4.84
C ASN A 203 -13.33 2.76 3.38
N MET A 204 -12.70 1.64 3.01
CA MET A 204 -12.22 1.32 1.65
C MET A 204 -11.09 2.21 1.13
N GLY A 205 -10.31 2.84 2.02
CA GLY A 205 -9.14 3.62 1.65
C GLY A 205 -9.45 4.89 0.86
N CYS A 206 -8.40 5.55 0.38
CA CYS A 206 -8.44 6.75 -0.43
C CYS A 206 -7.15 6.88 -1.26
N VAL A 207 -7.30 7.19 -2.54
CA VAL A 207 -6.25 7.65 -3.45
C VAL A 207 -6.65 8.99 -4.07
N SER A 208 -5.65 9.83 -4.34
CA SER A 208 -5.80 11.13 -4.98
C SER A 208 -4.90 11.20 -6.21
N ALA A 209 -5.32 11.96 -7.23
CA ALA A 209 -4.50 12.23 -8.41
C ALA A 209 -3.34 13.19 -8.12
N GLU A 210 -3.45 13.95 -7.04
CA GLU A 210 -2.48 14.97 -6.64
C GLU A 210 -2.08 14.83 -5.16
N LYS A 211 -0.90 15.35 -4.82
CA LYS A 211 -0.38 15.43 -3.45
C LYS A 211 -1.20 16.39 -2.59
N GLU A 212 -1.28 16.13 -1.29
CA GLU A 212 -1.92 16.99 -0.32
C GLU A 212 -1.16 18.31 -0.12
N SER A 213 -1.90 19.42 -0.21
CA SER A 213 -1.39 20.78 -0.02
C SER A 213 -1.87 21.34 1.32
N LEU A 214 -1.02 21.26 2.35
CA LEU A 214 -1.34 21.76 3.69
C LEU A 214 -0.11 22.33 4.41
N LEU A 215 -0.36 23.21 5.37
CA LEU A 215 0.66 23.80 6.22
C LEU A 215 1.13 22.78 7.26
N ILE A 216 2.45 22.55 7.31
CA ILE A 216 3.05 21.62 8.28
C ILE A 216 4.10 22.36 9.08
N PRO A 217 3.95 22.45 10.41
CA PRO A 217 4.91 23.11 11.25
C PRO A 217 6.27 22.45 11.24
N SER A 218 7.29 23.24 11.54
CA SER A 218 8.63 22.71 11.80
C SER A 218 8.60 21.88 13.08
N TYR A 219 9.24 20.71 13.03
CA TYR A 219 9.36 19.84 14.19
C TYR A 219 10.43 20.37 15.15
N SER A 220 10.11 20.39 16.45
CA SER A 220 11.08 20.56 17.53
C SER A 220 10.90 19.45 18.56
N THR A 221 11.99 19.01 19.17
CA THR A 221 11.96 18.12 20.33
C THR A 221 11.61 18.84 21.63
N ASN A 222 11.61 20.19 21.62
CA ASN A 222 11.15 21.01 22.73
C ASN A 222 9.64 21.25 22.59
N GLU A 223 8.86 20.81 23.56
CA GLU A 223 7.39 20.86 23.52
C GLU A 223 6.83 22.29 23.44
N ALA A 224 7.48 23.26 24.10
CA ALA A 224 7.04 24.65 24.06
C ALA A 224 7.26 25.26 22.66
N GLU A 225 8.42 25.00 22.06
CA GLU A 225 8.72 25.45 20.70
C GLU A 225 7.81 24.77 19.66
N LEU A 226 7.55 23.47 19.82
CA LEU A 226 6.66 22.73 18.94
C LEU A 226 5.22 23.24 19.05
N SER A 227 4.74 23.53 20.27
CA SER A 227 3.40 24.08 20.48
C SER A 227 3.27 25.48 19.86
N LEU A 228 4.25 26.37 20.07
CA LEU A 228 4.28 27.67 19.42
C LEU A 228 4.33 27.57 17.88
N SER A 229 5.10 26.61 17.34
CA SER A 229 5.18 26.36 15.90
C SER A 229 3.82 25.94 15.31
N VAL A 230 3.10 25.08 16.03
CA VAL A 230 1.77 24.59 15.67
C VAL A 230 0.71 25.68 15.73
N GLU A 231 0.67 26.45 16.81
CA GLU A 231 -0.25 27.59 16.96
C GLU A 231 -0.05 28.63 15.84
N ASN A 232 1.20 28.84 15.41
CA ASN A 232 1.53 29.78 14.34
C ASN A 232 1.21 29.27 12.93
N LEU A 233 1.04 27.96 12.71
CA LEU A 233 0.78 27.34 11.41
C LEU A 233 -0.55 26.56 11.37
N SER A 234 -1.56 27.12 12.04
CA SER A 234 -2.90 26.56 12.23
C SER A 234 -3.94 27.20 11.27
N PRO A 235 -5.04 26.48 10.91
CA PRO A 235 -5.38 25.11 11.27
C PRO A 235 -4.97 24.05 10.24
N TYR A 236 -4.97 22.80 10.71
CA TYR A 236 -5.03 21.59 9.92
C TYR A 236 -6.22 21.65 8.97
N TYR A 237 -5.91 21.88 7.70
CA TYR A 237 -6.90 22.01 6.65
C TYR A 237 -6.46 21.17 5.44
N PRO A 238 -6.75 19.86 5.43
CA PRO A 238 -6.54 19.00 4.27
C PRO A 238 -7.71 19.12 3.26
N LYS A 239 -7.47 18.69 2.02
CA LYS A 239 -8.46 18.62 0.92
C LYS A 239 -8.66 17.21 0.36
N LYS A 240 -7.61 16.40 0.38
CA LYS A 240 -7.55 15.10 -0.29
C LYS A 240 -7.74 13.99 0.73
N CYS A 241 -6.90 12.96 0.67
CA CYS A 241 -7.07 11.76 1.48
C CYS A 241 -6.80 11.95 2.97
N LEU A 242 -6.16 13.07 3.37
CA LEU A 242 -6.03 13.43 4.78
C LEU A 242 -7.30 14.11 5.34
N LYS A 243 -8.27 14.52 4.49
CA LYS A 243 -9.62 14.93 4.93
C LYS A 243 -10.44 13.69 5.28
N THR A 244 -10.11 13.12 6.43
CA THR A 244 -10.64 11.83 6.90
C THR A 244 -12.12 11.96 7.29
N PRO A 245 -12.85 10.84 7.47
CA PRO A 245 -14.24 10.87 7.93
C PRO A 245 -14.46 11.58 9.28
N TYR A 246 -13.41 11.71 10.11
CA TYR A 246 -13.47 12.41 11.39
C TYR A 246 -13.20 13.91 11.29
N TYR A 247 -12.67 14.39 10.18
CA TYR A 247 -12.29 15.79 10.01
C TYR A 247 -13.45 16.74 10.34
N ASN A 248 -14.59 16.62 9.66
CA ASN A 248 -15.76 17.48 9.87
C ASN A 248 -16.42 17.33 11.27
N LYS A 249 -16.06 16.30 12.04
CA LYS A 249 -16.57 16.13 13.42
C LYS A 249 -15.82 17.00 14.42
N HIS A 250 -14.53 17.22 14.17
CA HIS A 250 -13.64 17.94 15.06
C HIS A 250 -13.25 19.31 14.51
N MET A 251 -13.35 19.51 13.21
CA MET A 251 -13.03 20.74 12.50
C MET A 251 -14.30 21.36 11.92
N MET A 252 -14.26 22.68 11.73
CA MET A 252 -15.37 23.44 11.16
C MET A 252 -15.78 22.87 9.79
N GLU A 253 -17.08 22.68 9.58
CA GLU A 253 -17.60 22.29 8.26
C GLU A 253 -17.68 23.52 7.37
N PHE A 254 -16.67 23.69 6.51
CA PHE A 254 -16.65 24.80 5.56
C PHE A 254 -17.70 24.61 4.46
N SER A 255 -18.56 25.61 4.29
CA SER A 255 -19.39 25.72 3.08
C SER A 255 -18.50 25.99 1.86
N PRO A 256 -18.99 25.80 0.61
CA PRO A 256 -18.24 26.19 -0.59
C PRO A 256 -17.83 27.67 -0.59
N ASP A 257 -18.65 28.55 -0.01
CA ASP A 257 -18.32 29.97 0.16
C ASP A 257 -17.19 30.16 1.17
N ASP A 258 -17.18 29.38 2.25
CA ASP A 258 -16.10 29.45 3.25
C ASP A 258 -14.80 28.87 2.71
N GLU A 259 -14.80 27.74 2.00
CA GLU A 259 -13.59 27.21 1.33
C GLU A 259 -12.95 28.28 0.41
N LYS A 260 -13.76 28.96 -0.42
CA LYS A 260 -13.29 30.07 -1.27
C LYS A 260 -12.80 31.27 -0.46
N ARG A 261 -13.47 31.60 0.65
CA ARG A 261 -13.06 32.70 1.53
C ARG A 261 -11.70 32.43 2.15
N PHE A 262 -11.50 31.22 2.67
CA PHE A 262 -10.37 30.89 3.53
C PHE A 262 -9.14 30.41 2.77
N ARG A 263 -9.30 29.78 1.60
CA ARG A 263 -8.17 29.31 0.79
C ARG A 263 -7.90 30.15 -0.45
N GLY A 264 -8.87 30.96 -0.84
CA GLY A 264 -8.84 31.72 -2.07
C GLY A 264 -9.38 30.95 -3.28
N THR A 265 -9.25 31.56 -4.45
CA THR A 265 -9.76 31.03 -5.73
C THR A 265 -8.91 29.90 -6.35
N GLY A 266 -7.71 29.64 -5.80
CA GLY A 266 -6.78 28.61 -6.26
C GLY A 266 -6.11 27.88 -5.10
N ASP A 267 -5.31 26.86 -5.41
CA ASP A 267 -4.46 26.22 -4.40
C ASP A 267 -3.19 27.06 -4.18
N VAL A 268 -3.29 28.01 -3.26
CA VAL A 268 -2.21 28.93 -2.88
C VAL A 268 -1.00 28.23 -2.26
N LEU A 269 -1.15 26.96 -1.87
CA LEU A 269 -0.08 26.14 -1.29
C LEU A 269 0.57 25.20 -2.30
N ALA A 270 0.11 25.20 -3.56
CA ALA A 270 0.70 24.39 -4.62
C ALA A 270 2.14 24.84 -4.92
N ASP A 271 3.01 23.89 -5.25
CA ASP A 271 4.44 24.17 -5.50
C ASP A 271 4.69 25.12 -6.68
N ASN A 272 3.75 25.22 -7.61
CA ASN A 272 3.80 26.09 -8.79
C ASN A 272 2.94 27.36 -8.65
N PHE A 273 2.48 27.70 -7.44
CA PHE A 273 1.70 28.91 -7.21
C PHE A 273 2.55 30.18 -7.43
N ASP A 274 2.07 31.07 -8.31
CA ASP A 274 2.70 32.36 -8.60
C ASP A 274 1.87 33.47 -7.96
N ALA A 275 2.34 33.98 -6.82
CA ALA A 275 1.66 35.01 -6.06
C ALA A 275 1.59 36.36 -6.81
N ILE A 276 2.58 36.68 -7.66
CA ILE A 276 2.61 37.92 -8.44
C ILE A 276 1.53 37.88 -9.50
N LYS A 277 1.45 36.78 -10.26
CA LYS A 277 0.40 36.57 -11.25
C LYS A 277 -0.98 36.50 -10.60
N HIS A 278 -1.09 35.82 -9.45
CA HIS A 278 -2.35 35.75 -8.68
C HIS A 278 -2.85 37.14 -8.28
N CYS A 279 -1.94 38.03 -7.91
CA CYS A 279 -2.23 39.40 -7.48
C CYS A 279 -2.08 40.46 -8.59
N SER A 280 -2.32 40.08 -9.84
CA SER A 280 -2.40 41.04 -10.94
C SER A 280 -3.63 41.96 -10.79
N PRO A 281 -3.59 43.19 -11.34
CA PRO A 281 -4.74 44.10 -11.28
C PRO A 281 -6.03 43.52 -11.89
N GLU A 282 -5.90 42.65 -12.90
CA GLU A 282 -7.03 41.97 -13.53
C GLU A 282 -7.69 40.97 -12.56
N ASN A 283 -6.88 40.17 -11.87
CA ASN A 283 -7.36 39.16 -10.92
C ASN A 283 -7.94 39.80 -9.65
N ILE A 284 -7.31 40.87 -9.13
CA ILE A 284 -7.81 41.59 -7.94
C ILE A 284 -9.24 42.10 -8.18
N LYS A 285 -9.51 42.72 -9.33
CA LYS A 285 -10.87 43.21 -9.68
C LYS A 285 -11.91 42.09 -9.67
N LYS A 286 -11.53 40.88 -10.09
CA LYS A 286 -12.41 39.70 -10.04
C LYS A 286 -12.72 39.31 -8.59
N TYR A 287 -11.71 39.30 -7.73
CA TYR A 287 -11.87 38.92 -6.32
C TYR A 287 -12.73 39.93 -5.55
N GLU A 288 -12.55 41.23 -5.81
CA GLU A 288 -13.34 42.30 -5.22
C GLU A 288 -14.83 42.20 -5.57
N GLY A 289 -15.15 41.86 -6.82
CA GLY A 289 -16.53 41.65 -7.26
C GLY A 289 -17.22 40.45 -6.61
N GLU A 290 -16.45 39.50 -6.07
CA GLU A 290 -16.94 38.31 -5.37
C GLU A 290 -16.89 38.44 -3.83
N ALA A 291 -16.31 39.52 -3.29
CA ALA A 291 -16.20 39.74 -1.85
C ALA A 291 -17.48 40.33 -1.26
N LYS A 292 -17.86 39.85 -0.07
CA LYS A 292 -18.95 40.43 0.71
C LYS A 292 -18.36 41.51 1.64
N LYS A 293 -19.09 42.61 1.83
CA LYS A 293 -18.65 43.82 2.55
C LYS A 293 -18.08 43.54 3.96
N ASP A 294 -18.54 42.45 4.59
CA ASP A 294 -18.22 42.10 5.98
C ASP A 294 -17.40 40.81 6.12
N LYS A 295 -16.96 40.20 5.01
CA LYS A 295 -16.17 38.95 5.01
C LYS A 295 -14.98 39.08 4.07
N GLU A 296 -13.83 39.47 4.63
CA GLU A 296 -12.57 39.48 3.88
C GLU A 296 -12.24 38.06 3.37
N ARG A 297 -11.71 37.99 2.15
CA ARG A 297 -11.23 36.77 1.50
C ARG A 297 -9.71 36.71 1.55
N PHE A 298 -9.16 35.50 1.63
CA PHE A 298 -7.71 35.31 1.64
C PHE A 298 -7.03 35.89 0.38
N ASP A 299 -7.64 35.76 -0.81
CA ASP A 299 -7.08 36.35 -2.05
C ASP A 299 -6.80 37.85 -1.89
N ILE A 300 -7.78 38.59 -1.34
CA ILE A 300 -7.70 40.04 -1.15
C ILE A 300 -6.68 40.38 -0.06
N PHE A 301 -6.71 39.64 1.05
CA PHE A 301 -5.77 39.80 2.15
C PHE A 301 -4.32 39.60 1.67
N LEU A 302 -4.05 38.51 0.95
CA LEU A 302 -2.75 38.19 0.36
C LEU A 302 -2.26 39.34 -0.53
N CYS A 303 -3.08 39.77 -1.49
CA CYS A 303 -2.65 40.78 -2.45
C CYS A 303 -2.40 42.16 -1.81
N LYS A 304 -3.19 42.56 -0.81
CA LYS A 304 -2.93 43.79 -0.03
C LYS A 304 -1.57 43.72 0.67
N GLN A 305 -1.25 42.59 1.30
CA GLN A 305 0.01 42.44 2.03
C GLN A 305 1.22 42.37 1.10
N LEU A 306 1.08 41.76 -0.08
CA LEU A 306 2.13 41.80 -1.10
C LEU A 306 2.35 43.21 -1.66
N ASP A 307 1.29 44.02 -1.78
CA ASP A 307 1.42 45.42 -2.22
C ASP A 307 2.17 46.29 -1.20
N VAL A 308 2.01 46.02 0.10
CA VAL A 308 2.83 46.63 1.16
C VAL A 308 4.31 46.30 0.93
N CYS A 309 4.64 45.04 0.59
CA CYS A 309 6.02 44.64 0.35
C CYS A 309 6.68 45.36 -0.84
N LYS A 310 5.93 45.78 -1.85
CA LYS A 310 6.46 46.55 -2.99
C LYS A 310 7.07 47.88 -2.58
N LYS A 311 6.64 48.46 -1.45
CA LYS A 311 7.24 49.69 -0.89
C LYS A 311 8.71 49.52 -0.51
N TYR A 312 9.15 48.28 -0.30
CA TYR A 312 10.50 47.93 0.14
C TYR A 312 11.35 47.33 -0.99
N GLU A 313 10.76 46.99 -2.13
CA GLU A 313 11.48 46.47 -3.29
C GLU A 313 12.47 47.50 -3.85
N GLY A 314 13.67 47.05 -4.22
CA GLY A 314 14.71 47.91 -4.80
C GLY A 314 15.47 48.80 -3.80
N LYS A 315 15.19 48.70 -2.49
CA LYS A 315 15.83 49.51 -1.42
C LYS A 315 17.03 48.82 -0.73
N GLY A 316 17.60 47.78 -1.35
CA GLY A 316 18.73 47.00 -0.81
C GLY A 316 18.31 45.77 0.00
N ASP A 317 19.28 45.08 0.61
CA ASP A 317 19.07 43.76 1.26
C ASP A 317 18.31 43.83 2.61
N ASP A 318 18.28 44.99 3.26
CA ASP A 318 17.56 45.19 4.54
C ASP A 318 17.03 46.65 4.63
N PRO A 319 15.93 46.95 3.94
CA PRO A 319 15.33 48.29 3.98
C PRO A 319 14.77 48.62 5.37
N GLU A 320 14.62 49.91 5.66
CA GLU A 320 13.92 50.35 6.88
C GLU A 320 12.43 50.02 6.74
N TYR A 321 11.97 49.06 7.55
CA TYR A 321 10.57 48.62 7.57
C TYR A 321 9.74 49.46 8.54
N ASP A 322 8.47 49.68 8.19
CA ASP A 322 7.57 50.50 9.01
C ASP A 322 7.27 49.82 10.37
N ASN A 323 7.35 48.49 10.42
CA ASN A 323 7.15 47.69 11.63
C ASN A 323 7.77 46.28 11.50
N ASP A 324 7.83 45.55 12.61
CA ASP A 324 8.37 44.19 12.66
C ASP A 324 7.59 43.18 11.81
N TYR A 325 6.27 43.37 11.66
CA TYR A 325 5.44 42.47 10.86
C TYR A 325 5.81 42.55 9.38
N ASP A 326 5.95 43.76 8.84
CA ASP A 326 6.37 43.99 7.45
C ASP A 326 7.77 43.45 7.22
N ARG A 327 8.69 43.65 8.16
CA ARG A 327 10.04 43.05 8.12
C ARG A 327 9.98 41.52 8.05
N ILE A 328 9.17 40.91 8.90
CA ILE A 328 9.04 39.45 8.97
C ILE A 328 8.45 38.90 7.68
N ILE A 329 7.37 39.48 7.15
CA ILE A 329 6.72 38.98 5.94
C ILE A 329 7.58 39.25 4.71
N CYS A 330 7.95 40.52 4.45
CA CYS A 330 8.53 40.92 3.17
C CYS A 330 9.95 40.37 2.92
N LYS A 331 10.69 39.99 3.97
CA LYS A 331 12.02 39.37 3.88
C LYS A 331 12.02 37.89 3.50
N ASN A 332 10.89 37.20 3.62
CA ASN A 332 10.79 35.78 3.24
C ASN A 332 10.70 35.61 1.71
N ASN A 333 10.83 34.37 1.21
CA ASN A 333 10.50 34.05 -0.18
C ASN A 333 8.98 33.97 -0.39
N ASP A 334 8.52 34.00 -1.64
CA ASP A 334 7.09 34.06 -1.96
C ASP A 334 6.28 32.91 -1.36
N LYS A 335 6.81 31.68 -1.41
CA LYS A 335 6.13 30.52 -0.80
C LYS A 335 5.91 30.72 0.70
N LYS A 336 6.98 31.08 1.43
CA LYS A 336 6.90 31.29 2.88
C LYS A 336 6.10 32.54 3.25
N LYS A 337 6.09 33.58 2.42
CA LYS A 337 5.17 34.72 2.55
C LYS A 337 3.71 34.25 2.53
N VAL A 338 3.34 33.48 1.51
CA VAL A 338 1.97 32.95 1.36
C VAL A 338 1.60 32.07 2.55
N GLU A 339 2.47 31.16 2.98
CA GLU A 339 2.24 30.29 4.15
C GLU A 339 2.00 31.12 5.43
N MET A 340 2.84 32.11 5.70
CA MET A 340 2.71 32.96 6.90
C MET A 340 1.47 33.84 6.87
N LEU A 341 1.16 34.45 5.71
CA LEU A 341 -0.03 35.27 5.54
C LEU A 341 -1.31 34.43 5.64
N LEU A 342 -1.29 33.19 5.14
CA LEU A 342 -2.42 32.29 5.25
C LEU A 342 -2.70 31.91 6.70
N SER A 343 -1.66 31.58 7.48
CA SER A 343 -1.83 31.32 8.92
C SER A 343 -2.28 32.56 9.69
N ASP A 344 -1.76 33.74 9.35
CA ASP A 344 -2.21 34.98 9.96
C ASP A 344 -3.68 35.26 9.67
N PHE A 345 -4.10 35.04 8.42
CA PHE A 345 -5.49 35.15 8.02
C PHE A 345 -6.37 34.16 8.80
N TYR A 346 -5.94 32.90 8.92
CA TYR A 346 -6.68 31.91 9.71
C TYR A 346 -6.83 32.29 11.17
N ARG A 347 -5.75 32.73 11.85
CA ARG A 347 -5.84 33.15 13.27
C ARG A 347 -6.76 34.35 13.48
N LYS A 348 -6.89 35.24 12.49
CA LYS A 348 -7.78 36.41 12.55
C LYS A 348 -9.25 36.08 12.30
N HIS A 349 -9.53 35.02 11.56
CA HIS A 349 -10.86 34.76 11.00
C HIS A 349 -11.46 33.39 11.35
N LEU A 350 -10.69 32.49 12.00
CA LEU A 350 -11.16 31.19 12.50
C LEU A 350 -11.10 31.17 14.03
N GLU A 351 -12.26 31.02 14.64
CA GLU A 351 -12.39 30.92 16.09
C GLU A 351 -12.38 29.46 16.53
N SER A 352 -11.74 29.19 17.68
CA SER A 352 -11.73 27.87 18.31
C SER A 352 -12.84 27.77 19.36
N GLY A 353 -13.40 26.57 19.53
CA GLY A 353 -14.57 26.36 20.39
C GLY A 353 -14.99 24.90 20.48
N THR A 354 -16.06 24.63 21.25
CA THR A 354 -16.50 23.25 21.60
C THR A 354 -17.84 22.82 20.99
N ASP A 355 -18.49 23.72 20.25
CA ASP A 355 -19.73 23.53 19.52
C ASP A 355 -19.47 23.26 18.02
N LYS A 356 -20.54 23.15 17.22
CA LYS A 356 -20.46 22.77 15.79
C LYS A 356 -19.91 23.87 14.89
N GLU A 357 -19.90 25.11 15.36
CA GLU A 357 -19.51 26.28 14.56
C GLU A 357 -18.01 26.55 14.62
N ASN A 358 -17.31 25.95 15.59
CA ASN A 358 -15.89 26.15 15.83
C ASN A 358 -15.09 24.85 15.66
N TYR A 359 -13.80 24.98 15.34
CA TYR A 359 -12.90 23.83 15.28
C TYR A 359 -12.26 23.53 16.64
N SER A 360 -11.90 22.26 16.86
CA SER A 360 -11.21 21.78 18.05
C SER A 360 -9.71 22.03 17.94
N ALA A 361 -9.20 22.99 18.73
CA ALA A 361 -7.76 23.24 18.86
C ALA A 361 -7.00 21.97 19.28
N ASP A 362 -7.52 21.21 20.24
CA ASP A 362 -6.89 19.95 20.66
C ASP A 362 -6.69 18.96 19.52
N TYR A 363 -7.73 18.70 18.70
CA TYR A 363 -7.63 17.79 17.56
C TYR A 363 -6.66 18.32 16.51
N ASN A 364 -6.78 19.62 16.20
CA ASN A 364 -5.92 20.34 15.27
C ASN A 364 -4.43 20.22 15.64
N ASP A 365 -4.11 20.57 16.87
CA ASP A 365 -2.73 20.69 17.33
C ASP A 365 -2.08 19.32 17.44
N ASN A 366 -2.82 18.32 17.92
CA ASN A 366 -2.31 16.94 17.95
C ASN A 366 -1.97 16.43 16.54
N ILE A 367 -2.83 16.66 15.55
CA ILE A 367 -2.54 16.24 14.17
C ILE A 367 -1.36 17.02 13.59
N LEU A 368 -1.26 18.33 13.80
CA LEU A 368 -0.14 19.12 13.27
C LEU A 368 1.20 18.73 13.91
N LYS A 369 1.23 18.47 15.23
CA LYS A 369 2.41 17.91 15.93
C LYS A 369 2.83 16.58 15.33
N GLU A 370 1.86 15.72 15.07
CA GLU A 370 2.06 14.40 14.48
C GLU A 370 2.63 14.49 13.06
N LEU A 371 2.06 15.35 12.21
CA LEU A 371 2.54 15.59 10.85
C LEU A 371 3.95 16.20 10.84
N ALA A 372 4.25 17.13 11.74
CA ALA A 372 5.59 17.71 11.89
C ALA A 372 6.63 16.63 12.23
N PHE A 373 6.34 15.76 13.20
CA PHE A 373 7.25 14.66 13.55
C PHE A 373 7.44 13.67 12.39
N ARG A 374 6.37 13.34 11.66
CA ARG A 374 6.46 12.45 10.49
C ARG A 374 7.35 13.04 9.41
N LYS A 375 7.18 14.34 9.14
CA LYS A 375 7.99 15.09 8.17
C LYS A 375 9.48 15.12 8.54
N SER A 376 9.84 15.02 9.81
CA SER A 376 11.24 15.13 10.27
C SER A 376 12.00 13.81 10.40
N LYS A 377 11.31 12.68 10.65
CA LYS A 377 11.98 11.43 11.08
C LYS A 377 12.07 10.32 10.02
N TYR A 378 11.16 10.28 9.05
CA TYR A 378 11.02 9.15 8.13
C TYR A 378 11.67 9.44 6.79
N PRO A 379 12.04 8.42 5.98
CA PRO A 379 13.06 8.57 4.94
C PRO A 379 12.67 9.62 3.89
N GLY A 380 13.23 10.83 4.06
CA GLY A 380 13.04 11.99 3.20
C GLY A 380 12.24 13.13 3.88
N PRO A 381 12.76 14.37 3.94
CA PRO A 381 11.94 15.52 4.32
C PRO A 381 10.77 15.68 3.33
N GLY A 382 9.53 15.68 3.84
CA GLY A 382 8.33 15.93 3.03
C GLY A 382 7.53 14.69 2.57
N LYS A 383 7.81 13.50 3.13
CA LYS A 383 7.10 12.25 2.85
C LYS A 383 6.07 11.92 3.93
N ILE A 384 4.79 12.18 3.66
CA ILE A 384 3.66 11.91 4.58
C ILE A 384 2.80 10.80 4.00
N GLN A 385 2.36 9.87 4.84
CA GLN A 385 1.45 8.81 4.44
C GLN A 385 0.04 9.39 4.24
N GLU A 386 -0.29 9.71 3.01
CA GLU A 386 -1.57 10.30 2.60
C GLU A 386 -2.43 9.36 1.74
N ILE A 387 -1.81 8.35 1.11
CA ILE A 387 -2.50 7.33 0.33
C ILE A 387 -2.82 6.14 1.23
N VAL A 388 -4.08 5.69 1.18
CA VAL A 388 -4.58 4.62 2.05
C VAL A 388 -5.27 3.57 1.21
N PHE A 389 -4.82 2.32 1.32
CA PHE A 389 -5.51 1.19 0.70
C PHE A 389 -6.00 0.20 1.74
N SER A 390 -7.11 -0.43 1.41
CA SER A 390 -7.66 -1.58 2.12
C SER A 390 -7.30 -2.83 1.34
N MET A 391 -6.57 -3.76 1.97
CA MET A 391 -6.16 -5.02 1.35
C MET A 391 -7.10 -6.15 1.79
N PHE A 392 -7.56 -6.92 0.83
CA PHE A 392 -8.48 -8.04 1.01
C PHE A 392 -7.95 -9.33 0.37
N LEU A 393 -8.37 -10.46 0.90
CA LEU A 393 -8.33 -11.74 0.19
C LEU A 393 -9.67 -11.93 -0.52
N LEU A 394 -9.62 -12.27 -1.80
CA LEU A 394 -10.83 -12.58 -2.57
C LEU A 394 -11.43 -13.90 -2.08
N ASN A 395 -12.75 -13.95 -1.92
CA ASN A 395 -13.46 -15.19 -1.65
C ASN A 395 -13.83 -15.87 -2.97
N GLU A 396 -13.08 -16.92 -3.27
CA GLU A 396 -13.19 -17.74 -4.47
C GLU A 396 -14.55 -18.43 -4.60
N ALA A 397 -15.24 -18.70 -3.49
CA ALA A 397 -16.51 -19.44 -3.49
C ALA A 397 -17.67 -18.68 -4.16
N LEU A 398 -17.47 -17.41 -4.53
CA LEU A 398 -18.48 -16.59 -5.20
C LEU A 398 -18.33 -16.54 -6.73
N PHE A 399 -17.37 -17.27 -7.27
CA PHE A 399 -17.10 -17.39 -8.70
C PHE A 399 -17.22 -18.85 -9.13
N GLU A 400 -17.09 -19.11 -10.43
CA GLU A 400 -17.19 -20.44 -11.00
C GLU A 400 -16.06 -21.35 -10.49
N SER A 401 -16.42 -22.57 -10.07
CA SER A 401 -15.48 -23.50 -9.43
C SER A 401 -14.34 -23.95 -10.33
N ASP A 402 -14.49 -23.83 -11.65
CA ASP A 402 -13.47 -24.19 -12.62
C ASP A 402 -12.52 -23.03 -12.97
N LEU A 403 -12.76 -21.82 -12.46
CA LEU A 403 -11.89 -20.66 -12.67
C LEU A 403 -10.56 -20.81 -11.92
N PHE A 404 -10.57 -21.50 -10.79
CA PHE A 404 -9.47 -21.51 -9.83
C PHE A 404 -8.83 -22.88 -9.60
N CYS A 405 -7.56 -22.87 -9.18
CA CYS A 405 -6.87 -24.03 -8.62
C CYS A 405 -6.16 -23.67 -7.30
N TYR A 406 -6.00 -24.66 -6.43
CA TYR A 406 -5.19 -24.50 -5.21
C TYR A 406 -3.78 -25.03 -5.46
N MET A 407 -2.79 -24.17 -5.24
CA MET A 407 -1.40 -24.59 -5.26
C MET A 407 -1.11 -25.49 -4.05
N PRO A 408 -0.36 -26.60 -4.22
CA PRO A 408 -0.01 -27.50 -3.11
C PRO A 408 0.66 -26.81 -1.92
N TRP A 409 1.41 -25.73 -2.18
CA TRP A 409 2.13 -24.94 -1.19
C TRP A 409 1.37 -23.70 -0.68
N ARG A 410 0.19 -23.40 -1.24
CA ARG A 410 -0.66 -22.25 -0.87
C ARG A 410 0.12 -20.93 -0.72
N ASN A 411 0.36 -20.47 0.51
CA ASN A 411 0.98 -19.20 0.88
C ASN A 411 2.35 -19.36 1.57
N ILE A 412 2.96 -20.54 1.50
CA ILE A 412 4.25 -20.83 2.15
C ILE A 412 5.39 -20.21 1.32
N LEU A 413 6.39 -19.65 1.99
CA LEU A 413 7.65 -19.24 1.34
C LEU A 413 8.47 -20.49 0.99
N LEU A 414 8.43 -20.89 -0.28
CA LEU A 414 9.26 -21.95 -0.82
C LEU A 414 10.75 -21.60 -0.69
N LYS A 415 11.53 -22.64 -0.43
CA LYS A 415 12.99 -22.69 -0.32
C LYS A 415 13.45 -23.92 -1.11
N GLN A 416 14.76 -24.06 -1.31
CA GLN A 416 15.35 -25.18 -2.06
C GLN A 416 15.04 -26.55 -1.44
N GLU A 417 14.65 -26.55 -0.15
CA GLU A 417 14.21 -27.76 0.53
C GLU A 417 12.77 -28.16 0.19
N TYR A 418 11.96 -27.38 -0.55
CA TYR A 418 10.55 -27.73 -0.82
C TYR A 418 10.25 -28.03 -2.29
N VAL A 419 10.98 -27.40 -3.20
CA VAL A 419 10.80 -27.55 -4.65
C VAL A 419 12.17 -27.63 -5.30
N MET A 420 12.31 -28.56 -6.25
CA MET A 420 13.49 -28.70 -7.09
C MET A 420 13.09 -28.42 -8.54
N ASN A 421 13.50 -27.29 -9.09
CA ASN A 421 13.23 -26.96 -10.49
C ASN A 421 14.21 -27.69 -11.40
N GLU A 422 13.83 -27.83 -12.67
CA GLU A 422 14.72 -28.41 -13.67
C GLU A 422 16.02 -27.58 -13.81
N GLY A 423 17.17 -28.27 -13.82
CA GLY A 423 18.51 -27.67 -13.82
C GLY A 423 19.03 -27.25 -12.43
N GLU A 424 18.22 -27.32 -11.37
CA GLU A 424 18.70 -27.05 -10.00
C GLU A 424 19.41 -28.27 -9.40
N ALA A 425 20.61 -28.04 -8.85
CA ALA A 425 21.40 -29.04 -8.15
C ALA A 425 21.33 -28.83 -6.62
N VAL A 426 21.05 -29.89 -5.87
CA VAL A 426 20.91 -29.86 -4.41
C VAL A 426 21.77 -30.93 -3.77
N GLU A 427 22.66 -30.53 -2.84
CA GLU A 427 23.37 -31.48 -1.96
C GLU A 427 22.38 -32.07 -0.94
N ILE A 428 21.70 -33.14 -1.35
CA ILE A 428 20.50 -33.68 -0.70
C ILE A 428 20.78 -34.21 0.72
N ASP A 429 22.02 -34.63 1.00
CA ASP A 429 22.42 -35.10 2.32
C ASP A 429 22.43 -33.97 3.36
N LYS A 430 22.76 -32.74 2.94
CA LYS A 430 22.73 -31.55 3.81
C LYS A 430 21.38 -30.86 3.79
N ARG A 431 20.70 -30.90 2.64
CA ARG A 431 19.45 -30.19 2.37
C ARG A 431 18.43 -31.18 1.81
N PRO A 432 17.76 -31.97 2.67
CA PRO A 432 16.75 -32.92 2.22
C PRO A 432 15.56 -32.17 1.60
N LEU A 433 14.94 -32.78 0.59
CA LEU A 433 13.68 -32.27 0.02
C LEU A 433 12.54 -32.63 0.96
N LYS A 434 11.71 -31.68 1.36
CA LYS A 434 10.67 -31.77 2.38
C LYS A 434 9.30 -31.51 1.78
N SER A 435 8.28 -32.09 2.39
CA SER A 435 6.90 -31.67 2.14
C SER A 435 6.61 -30.31 2.76
N PHE A 436 5.59 -29.62 2.24
CA PHE A 436 5.26 -28.26 2.69
C PHE A 436 4.76 -28.22 4.14
N ASP A 437 4.25 -29.32 4.68
CA ASP A 437 3.90 -29.48 6.09
C ASP A 437 5.08 -29.95 6.98
N GLY A 438 6.25 -30.22 6.38
CA GLY A 438 7.44 -30.72 7.07
C GLY A 438 7.36 -32.15 7.60
N VAL A 439 6.25 -32.87 7.35
CA VAL A 439 6.03 -34.24 7.85
C VAL A 439 6.89 -35.25 7.11
N PHE A 440 7.13 -35.02 5.82
CA PHE A 440 7.93 -35.90 4.98
C PHE A 440 9.23 -35.23 4.55
N GLU A 441 10.30 -36.02 4.46
CA GLU A 441 11.59 -35.59 3.92
C GLU A 441 12.19 -36.69 3.04
N MET A 442 12.91 -36.32 1.99
CA MET A 442 13.58 -37.21 1.06
C MET A 442 15.09 -36.99 1.17
N LYS A 443 15.82 -38.05 1.48
CA LYS A 443 17.28 -38.09 1.57
C LYS A 443 17.79 -39.50 1.34
N PHE A 444 19.11 -39.65 1.20
CA PHE A 444 19.69 -40.98 1.11
C PHE A 444 19.67 -41.70 2.46
N SER A 445 19.28 -42.97 2.43
CA SER A 445 19.45 -43.89 3.56
C SER A 445 20.92 -44.28 3.74
N ALA A 446 21.23 -44.91 4.88
CA ALA A 446 22.55 -45.48 5.14
C ALA A 446 23.00 -46.49 4.06
N ASN A 447 22.03 -47.17 3.42
CA ASN A 447 22.28 -48.11 2.33
C ASN A 447 22.44 -47.43 0.95
N GLY A 448 22.37 -46.10 0.89
CA GLY A 448 22.56 -45.31 -0.32
C GLY A 448 21.35 -45.28 -1.26
N TYR A 449 20.16 -45.62 -0.78
CA TYR A 449 18.92 -45.49 -1.53
C TYR A 449 18.22 -44.18 -1.18
N LEU A 450 17.75 -43.44 -2.18
CA LEU A 450 16.93 -42.25 -1.97
C LEU A 450 15.60 -42.69 -1.35
N THR A 451 15.36 -42.24 -0.13
CA THR A 451 14.29 -42.73 0.74
C THR A 451 13.49 -41.53 1.24
N ILE A 452 12.17 -41.66 1.18
CA ILE A 452 11.22 -40.75 1.80
C ILE A 452 11.02 -41.23 3.24
N TYR A 453 11.21 -40.33 4.18
CA TYR A 453 10.99 -40.49 5.61
C TYR A 453 9.73 -39.74 6.01
N ARG A 454 9.03 -40.27 7.01
CA ARG A 454 7.89 -39.62 7.67
C ARG A 454 8.25 -39.41 9.13
N ASN A 455 8.34 -38.16 9.58
CA ASN A 455 8.78 -37.79 10.92
C ASN A 455 10.08 -38.51 11.33
N GLY A 456 11.06 -38.57 10.42
CA GLY A 456 12.36 -39.23 10.64
C GLY A 456 12.38 -40.76 10.48
N ASN A 457 11.24 -41.43 10.34
CA ASN A 457 11.17 -42.88 10.13
C ASN A 457 11.10 -43.22 8.63
N PRO A 458 11.80 -44.26 8.13
CA PRO A 458 11.70 -44.68 6.74
C PRO A 458 10.24 -44.96 6.36
N TYR A 459 9.75 -44.34 5.28
CA TYR A 459 8.37 -44.47 4.83
C TYR A 459 8.29 -45.21 3.49
N SER A 460 9.06 -44.78 2.50
CA SER A 460 9.14 -45.46 1.19
C SER A 460 10.45 -45.17 0.49
N GLN A 461 10.89 -46.08 -0.38
CA GLN A 461 12.01 -45.83 -1.27
C GLN A 461 11.51 -45.13 -2.55
N VAL A 462 12.30 -44.20 -3.10
CA VAL A 462 12.01 -43.62 -4.42
C VAL A 462 12.10 -44.75 -5.47
N PRO A 463 11.04 -44.97 -6.27
CA PRO A 463 10.97 -46.09 -7.19
C PRO A 463 12.04 -46.01 -8.30
N ASN A 464 12.32 -47.13 -8.95
CA ASN A 464 13.20 -47.24 -10.11
C ASN A 464 14.69 -46.90 -9.88
N GLN A 465 15.14 -46.76 -8.63
CA GLN A 465 16.58 -46.68 -8.34
C GLN A 465 17.23 -48.07 -8.46
N ARG A 466 18.11 -48.25 -9.45
CA ARG A 466 18.73 -49.55 -9.76
C ARG A 466 19.73 -50.08 -8.73
N ARG A 467 20.44 -49.20 -8.01
CA ARG A 467 21.49 -49.58 -7.04
C ARG A 467 21.64 -48.55 -5.92
N GLY A 468 22.15 -48.97 -4.78
CA GLY A 468 22.49 -48.11 -3.64
C GLY A 468 23.81 -47.36 -3.85
N TYR A 469 23.83 -46.08 -3.49
CA TYR A 469 24.97 -45.16 -3.60
C TYR A 469 25.65 -44.92 -2.24
N ARG A 470 25.86 -45.97 -1.43
CA ARG A 470 26.41 -45.86 -0.07
C ARG A 470 27.89 -45.48 -0.03
N CYS A 471 28.63 -45.84 -1.08
CA CYS A 471 30.07 -45.59 -1.20
C CYS A 471 30.40 -44.15 -1.63
N TYR A 472 29.38 -43.32 -1.87
CA TYR A 472 29.55 -41.95 -2.33
C TYR A 472 29.18 -40.97 -1.21
N THR A 473 29.96 -39.89 -1.12
CA THR A 473 29.73 -38.80 -0.16
C THR A 473 29.38 -37.50 -0.89
N LYS A 474 28.82 -36.52 -0.16
CA LYS A 474 28.37 -35.22 -0.69
C LYS A 474 27.50 -35.39 -1.94
N ARG A 475 26.44 -36.22 -1.82
CA ARG A 475 25.62 -36.59 -2.97
C ARG A 475 24.77 -35.40 -3.39
N VAL A 476 24.86 -35.06 -4.67
CA VAL A 476 24.12 -33.97 -5.30
C VAL A 476 23.06 -34.58 -6.19
N LEU A 477 21.82 -34.10 -6.02
CA LEU A 477 20.68 -34.48 -6.82
C LEU A 477 20.36 -33.31 -7.75
N THR A 478 20.30 -33.58 -9.04
CA THR A 478 19.90 -32.61 -10.07
C THR A 478 18.65 -33.14 -10.76
N PHE A 479 17.64 -32.29 -10.98
CA PHE A 479 16.47 -32.67 -11.76
C PHE A 479 16.65 -32.19 -13.20
N GLU A 480 16.75 -33.11 -14.17
CA GLU A 480 16.97 -32.79 -15.58
C GLU A 480 16.25 -33.82 -16.46
N ASN A 481 15.59 -33.35 -17.53
CA ASN A 481 14.91 -34.19 -18.52
C ASN A 481 14.00 -35.25 -17.85
N MET A 482 13.20 -34.81 -16.88
CA MET A 482 12.27 -35.67 -16.12
C MET A 482 12.94 -36.79 -15.31
N SER A 483 14.23 -36.67 -15.05
CA SER A 483 15.02 -37.63 -14.28
C SER A 483 15.73 -36.96 -13.13
N LEU A 484 15.84 -37.67 -12.02
CA LEU A 484 16.70 -37.27 -10.91
C LEU A 484 18.10 -37.83 -11.16
N VAL A 485 19.03 -36.98 -11.58
CA VAL A 485 20.43 -37.30 -11.81
C VAL A 485 21.19 -37.22 -10.49
N ILE A 486 21.99 -38.23 -10.18
CA ILE A 486 22.73 -38.35 -8.93
C ILE A 486 24.22 -38.20 -9.24
N HIS A 487 24.83 -37.17 -8.68
CA HIS A 487 26.27 -36.97 -8.63
C HIS A 487 26.80 -37.22 -7.21
N GLY A 488 28.09 -37.51 -7.09
CA GLY A 488 28.73 -37.66 -5.78
C GLY A 488 30.22 -37.94 -5.88
N TYR A 489 30.89 -37.75 -4.75
CA TYR A 489 32.32 -37.99 -4.61
C TYR A 489 32.56 -39.45 -4.22
N ASP A 490 33.46 -40.13 -4.94
CA ASP A 490 33.93 -41.46 -4.56
C ASP A 490 35.04 -41.40 -3.48
N GLU A 491 35.57 -42.56 -3.12
CA GLU A 491 36.67 -42.72 -2.16
C GLU A 491 37.98 -42.02 -2.58
N HIS A 492 38.12 -41.69 -3.86
CA HIS A 492 39.25 -40.94 -4.42
C HIS A 492 38.94 -39.45 -4.60
N ASN A 493 37.80 -38.99 -4.08
CA ASN A 493 37.34 -37.60 -4.16
C ASN A 493 37.08 -37.11 -5.60
N ASN A 494 36.78 -38.03 -6.53
CA ASN A 494 36.37 -37.67 -7.89
C ASN A 494 34.85 -37.39 -7.95
N TYR A 495 34.50 -36.22 -8.48
CA TYR A 495 33.10 -35.81 -8.71
C TYR A 495 32.64 -36.24 -10.10
N ASP A 496 31.62 -37.11 -10.18
CA ASP A 496 31.08 -37.58 -11.45
C ASP A 496 29.60 -37.98 -11.32
N GLN A 497 28.89 -38.11 -12.45
CA GLN A 497 27.55 -38.66 -12.53
C GLN A 497 27.57 -40.15 -12.16
N ARG A 498 26.85 -40.54 -11.11
CA ARG A 498 26.85 -41.91 -10.56
C ARG A 498 25.60 -42.70 -10.92
N GLY A 499 24.52 -42.02 -11.26
CA GLY A 499 23.35 -42.64 -11.85
C GLY A 499 22.17 -41.69 -12.03
N TYR A 500 21.02 -42.25 -12.36
CA TYR A 500 19.78 -41.51 -12.56
C TYR A 500 18.58 -42.33 -12.09
N ILE A 501 17.51 -41.64 -11.72
CA ILE A 501 16.21 -42.22 -11.41
C ILE A 501 15.20 -41.58 -12.37
N THR A 502 14.63 -42.39 -13.26
CA THR A 502 13.56 -41.94 -14.16
C THR A 502 12.24 -41.91 -13.40
N LEU A 503 11.61 -40.74 -13.34
CA LEU A 503 10.31 -40.59 -12.72
C LEU A 503 9.21 -41.02 -13.71
N PRO A 504 8.26 -41.89 -13.32
CA PRO A 504 7.24 -42.39 -14.23
C PRO A 504 6.28 -41.26 -14.66
N LEU A 505 6.08 -41.12 -15.97
CA LEU A 505 5.13 -40.17 -16.56
C LEU A 505 3.77 -40.83 -16.71
N GLN A 506 2.70 -40.18 -16.26
CA GLN A 506 1.34 -40.52 -16.71
C GLN A 506 0.81 -39.58 -17.80
N ALA A 507 1.29 -38.33 -17.92
CA ALA A 507 0.77 -37.39 -18.93
C ALA A 507 1.63 -36.14 -19.24
N MET A 508 2.86 -36.02 -18.72
CA MET A 508 3.66 -34.80 -18.91
C MET A 508 4.60 -34.91 -20.11
N GLN A 509 4.51 -33.95 -21.05
CA GLN A 509 5.36 -33.88 -22.24
C GLN A 509 6.29 -32.65 -22.26
N ILE A 510 6.32 -31.84 -21.20
CA ILE A 510 6.89 -30.48 -21.30
C ILE A 510 7.87 -30.22 -20.15
N SER A 511 9.07 -29.80 -20.52
CA SER A 511 10.13 -29.20 -19.70
C SER A 511 10.12 -27.68 -19.96
N PRO A 512 10.40 -26.79 -18.99
CA PRO A 512 10.87 -27.08 -17.65
C PRO A 512 9.75 -27.49 -16.68
N ALA A 513 10.06 -28.43 -15.80
CA ALA A 513 9.18 -28.89 -14.72
C ALA A 513 9.82 -28.71 -13.34
N SER A 514 9.06 -28.96 -12.27
CA SER A 514 9.58 -29.03 -10.90
C SER A 514 9.18 -30.33 -10.23
N VAL A 515 10.03 -30.82 -9.34
CA VAL A 515 9.74 -31.93 -8.43
C VAL A 515 9.39 -31.37 -7.06
N ILE A 516 8.27 -31.84 -6.49
CA ILE A 516 7.86 -31.55 -5.12
C ILE A 516 7.60 -32.84 -4.35
N LEU A 517 7.81 -32.81 -3.04
CA LEU A 517 7.36 -33.86 -2.13
C LEU A 517 6.00 -33.44 -1.55
N SER A 518 4.94 -34.18 -1.89
CA SER A 518 3.61 -33.87 -1.37
C SER A 518 3.46 -34.18 0.11
N ASN A 519 2.46 -33.57 0.76
CA ASN A 519 2.05 -33.86 2.14
C ASN A 519 1.49 -35.29 2.31
N SER A 520 1.45 -36.10 1.25
CA SER A 520 1.12 -37.53 1.31
C SER A 520 2.34 -38.45 1.20
N GLY A 521 3.54 -37.88 1.12
CA GLY A 521 4.79 -38.63 0.95
C GLY A 521 5.00 -39.16 -0.47
N LYS A 522 4.36 -38.55 -1.47
CA LYS A 522 4.53 -38.88 -2.90
C LYS A 522 5.31 -37.78 -3.60
N LEU A 523 6.23 -38.16 -4.49
CA LEU A 523 6.84 -37.23 -5.44
C LEU A 523 5.81 -36.83 -6.50
N MET A 524 5.68 -35.54 -6.74
CA MET A 524 4.82 -34.99 -7.78
C MET A 524 5.66 -34.14 -8.72
N LEU A 525 5.36 -34.24 -10.00
CA LEU A 525 5.91 -33.40 -11.05
C LEU A 525 4.95 -32.25 -11.31
N TYR A 526 5.48 -31.04 -11.45
CA TYR A 526 4.71 -29.83 -11.62
C TYR A 526 5.16 -29.08 -12.87
N ASP A 527 4.21 -28.70 -13.73
CA ASP A 527 4.48 -28.03 -15.01
C ASP A 527 4.69 -26.55 -14.74
N LEU A 528 5.84 -26.00 -15.14
CA LEU A 528 6.12 -24.58 -14.96
C LEU A 528 5.53 -23.71 -16.08
N GLY A 529 5.05 -24.31 -17.16
CA GLY A 529 4.24 -23.61 -18.16
C GLY A 529 4.98 -22.71 -19.15
N ILE A 530 6.32 -22.79 -19.20
CA ILE A 530 7.20 -21.80 -19.83
C ILE A 530 7.35 -21.96 -21.36
N ASN A 531 6.91 -23.07 -21.95
CA ASN A 531 7.18 -23.29 -23.37
C ASN A 531 6.16 -22.62 -24.30
N ARG A 532 6.66 -21.64 -25.07
CA ARG A 532 6.09 -21.25 -26.36
C ARG A 532 5.92 -22.51 -27.21
N ARG A 533 4.67 -22.88 -27.53
CA ARG A 533 4.43 -23.63 -28.76
C ARG A 533 4.77 -22.67 -29.90
N MET A 534 5.88 -22.92 -30.61
CA MET A 534 5.99 -22.51 -32.01
C MET A 534 5.01 -23.34 -32.84
#